data_AF-A0A974PNW5-F1
#
_entry.id   AF-A0A974PNW5-F1
#
_cell.length_a   1.000
_cell.length_b   1.000
_cell.length_c   1.000
_cell.angle_alpha   90.00
_cell.angle_beta   90.00
_cell.angle_gamma   90.00
#
_symmetry.space_group_name_H-M   'P 1'
#
loop_
_entity.id
_entity.type
_entity.pdbx_description
1 polymer ?
#
loop_
_entity_poly.entity_id
_entity_poly.type
_entity_poly.pdbx_seq_one_letter_code
_entity_poly.pdbx_strand_id
1 'polypeptide(L)'
;MKGLEAACRAEDGTPQWSAKTVFTVVDVSPDGRPDYLIDTHDMACEGGFTPWVGSDGFRYILFVSTGPGRWTRAFDRGARGFEIAPGGHGKLPHLVVFSHSAYCTRSNPERYMRCTQIYEWRRGKLRKTDEAWFTD
;
A
#
# COMPACT_ATOMS: atom_id res chain seq x y z
N MET A 1 10.65 -10.34 1.34
CA MET A 1 10.13 -11.65 0.93
C MET A 1 10.76 -12.81 1.68
N LYS A 2 12.09 -13.01 1.69
CA LYS A 2 12.73 -14.10 2.45
C LYS A 2 12.33 -14.18 3.93
N GLY A 3 12.22 -13.05 4.63
CA GLY A 3 11.76 -13.03 6.03
C GLY A 3 10.29 -13.47 6.22
N LEU A 4 9.49 -13.44 5.17
CA LEU A 4 8.02 -13.67 5.22
C LEU A 4 7.73 -15.13 5.00
N GLU A 5 8.45 -15.70 4.04
CA GLU A 5 8.49 -17.13 3.87
C GLU A 5 9.07 -17.80 5.12
N ALA A 6 10.06 -17.19 5.76
CA ALA A 6 10.59 -17.68 7.05
C ALA A 6 9.53 -17.65 8.16
N ALA A 7 8.73 -16.58 8.26
CA ALA A 7 7.64 -16.49 9.23
C ALA A 7 6.53 -17.52 8.95
N CYS A 8 6.13 -17.70 7.68
CA CYS A 8 5.17 -18.72 7.29
C CYS A 8 5.66 -20.13 7.65
N ARG A 9 6.93 -20.45 7.35
CA ARG A 9 7.54 -21.74 7.71
C ARG A 9 7.72 -21.95 9.21
N ALA A 10 7.84 -20.89 10.00
CA ALA A 10 7.96 -20.99 11.46
C ALA A 10 6.67 -21.41 12.16
N GLU A 11 5.53 -21.21 11.50
CA GLU A 11 4.18 -21.63 11.93
C GLU A 11 3.74 -22.91 11.20
N ASP A 12 4.70 -23.76 10.80
CA ASP A 12 4.49 -25.00 10.03
C ASP A 12 3.74 -24.82 8.69
N GLY A 13 3.68 -23.59 8.18
CA GLY A 13 3.00 -23.26 6.94
C GLY A 13 3.89 -23.33 5.69
N THR A 14 3.26 -23.44 4.54
CA THR A 14 3.91 -23.47 3.22
C THR A 14 3.62 -22.20 2.44
N PRO A 15 4.65 -21.40 2.06
CA PRO A 15 4.46 -20.23 1.22
C PRO A 15 3.91 -20.60 -0.17
N GLN A 16 2.77 -20.05 -0.54
CA GLN A 16 2.15 -20.25 -1.86
C GLN A 16 2.23 -19.01 -2.78
N TRP A 17 3.26 -18.17 -2.62
CA TRP A 17 3.46 -16.99 -3.47
C TRP A 17 4.78 -17.03 -4.23
N SER A 18 4.82 -16.28 -5.33
CA SER A 18 6.04 -16.05 -6.10
C SER A 18 6.33 -14.56 -6.18
N ALA A 19 7.57 -14.19 -5.86
CA ALA A 19 8.08 -12.84 -6.03
C ALA A 19 7.90 -12.27 -7.45
N LYS A 20 7.79 -13.16 -8.45
CA LYS A 20 7.61 -12.78 -9.86
C LYS A 20 6.17 -12.42 -10.22
N THR A 21 5.19 -12.79 -9.40
CA THR A 21 3.76 -12.71 -9.74
C THR A 21 2.90 -12.07 -8.67
N VAL A 22 3.40 -11.88 -7.44
CA VAL A 22 2.64 -11.32 -6.31
C VAL A 22 2.39 -9.81 -6.41
N PHE A 23 2.62 -9.22 -7.58
CA PHE A 23 2.44 -7.80 -7.81
C PHE A 23 1.61 -7.55 -9.05
N THR A 24 0.87 -6.45 -9.02
CA THR A 24 0.25 -5.84 -10.19
C THR A 24 1.08 -4.65 -10.63
N VAL A 25 1.26 -4.48 -11.94
CA VAL A 25 1.90 -3.29 -12.51
C VAL A 25 0.86 -2.18 -12.59
N VAL A 26 1.18 -1.02 -12.02
CA VAL A 26 0.35 0.19 -12.08
C VAL A 26 1.16 1.37 -12.63
N ASP A 27 0.47 2.42 -13.06
CA ASP A 27 1.09 3.64 -13.61
C ASP A 27 0.70 4.84 -12.76
N VAL A 28 1.60 5.24 -11.87
CA VAL A 28 1.41 6.30 -10.87
C VAL A 28 2.53 7.33 -10.94
N SER A 29 3.74 6.89 -11.23
CA SER A 29 4.94 7.71 -11.34
C SER A 29 4.99 8.47 -12.67
N PRO A 30 5.48 9.72 -12.69
CA PRO A 30 5.47 10.56 -13.89
C PRO A 30 6.51 10.14 -14.93
N ASP A 31 7.38 9.18 -14.64
CA ASP A 31 8.50 8.82 -15.50
C ASP A 31 8.15 7.71 -16.51
N GLY A 32 6.89 7.25 -16.53
CA GLY A 32 6.38 6.22 -17.43
C GLY A 32 6.98 4.84 -17.19
N ARG A 33 7.64 4.63 -16.05
CA ARG A 33 8.18 3.32 -15.65
C ARG A 33 7.14 2.58 -14.82
N PRO A 34 7.18 1.23 -14.83
CA PRO A 34 6.24 0.45 -14.05
C PRO A 34 6.39 0.72 -12.55
N ASP A 35 5.25 0.94 -11.90
CA ASP A 35 5.11 0.89 -10.45
C ASP A 35 4.54 -0.47 -10.05
N TYR A 36 4.81 -0.90 -8.82
CA TYR A 36 4.47 -2.24 -8.36
C TYR A 36 3.59 -2.17 -7.12
N LEU A 37 2.36 -2.63 -7.28
CA LEU A 37 1.41 -2.81 -6.20
C LEU A 37 1.42 -4.27 -5.75
N ILE A 38 1.49 -4.50 -4.44
CA ILE A 38 1.39 -5.82 -3.83
C ILE A 38 0.12 -5.84 -2.98
N ASP A 39 -0.76 -6.81 -3.21
CA ASP A 39 -1.80 -7.21 -2.25
C ASP A 39 -1.20 -8.29 -1.34
N THR A 40 -1.08 -8.00 -0.05
CA THR A 40 -0.46 -8.93 0.90
C THR A 40 -1.33 -10.15 1.18
N HIS A 41 -2.61 -10.15 0.82
CA HIS A 41 -3.44 -11.36 0.88
C HIS A 41 -3.05 -12.40 -0.18
N ASP A 42 -2.45 -11.98 -1.29
CA ASP A 42 -1.92 -12.90 -2.31
C ASP A 42 -0.65 -13.62 -1.83
N MET A 43 -0.09 -13.21 -0.68
CA MET A 43 1.00 -13.91 0.02
C MET A 43 0.47 -15.03 0.94
N ALA A 44 -0.33 -15.94 0.38
CA ALA A 44 -0.95 -17.00 1.15
C ALA A 44 0.07 -17.97 1.78
N CYS A 45 -0.10 -18.27 3.07
CA CYS A 45 0.63 -19.31 3.78
C CYS A 45 -0.32 -20.50 4.00
N GLU A 46 -0.14 -21.59 3.26
CA GLU A 46 -0.98 -22.78 3.41
C GLU A 46 -0.66 -23.51 4.72
N GLY A 47 -1.68 -23.87 5.50
CA GLY A 47 -1.51 -24.61 6.76
C GLY A 47 -0.99 -23.76 7.93
N GLY A 48 -0.61 -22.51 7.70
CA GLY A 48 -0.16 -21.57 8.72
C GLY A 48 -0.90 -20.25 8.65
N PHE A 49 -0.62 -19.36 9.60
CA PHE A 49 -1.12 -17.99 9.51
C PHE A 49 -0.42 -17.25 8.38
N THR A 50 -1.15 -16.54 7.53
CA THR A 50 -0.54 -15.58 6.59
C THR A 50 0.15 -14.50 7.42
N PRO A 51 1.50 -14.44 7.47
CA PRO A 51 2.24 -13.67 8.48
C PRO A 51 2.07 -12.15 8.36
N TRP A 52 1.22 -11.69 7.43
CA TRP A 52 0.95 -10.30 7.12
C TRP A 52 -0.51 -9.94 7.26
N VAL A 53 -0.98 -9.93 8.49
CA VAL A 53 -2.15 -9.17 8.91
C VAL A 53 -1.83 -8.70 10.32
N GLY A 54 -1.29 -7.48 10.48
CA GLY A 54 -1.47 -6.79 11.75
C GLY A 54 -2.97 -6.72 12.03
N SER A 55 -3.40 -6.68 13.30
CA SER A 55 -4.80 -6.88 13.75
C SER A 55 -5.89 -6.02 13.09
N ASP A 56 -5.50 -5.16 12.16
CA ASP A 56 -6.32 -4.11 11.64
C ASP A 56 -6.01 -3.76 10.15
N GLY A 57 -5.52 -4.73 9.35
CA GLY A 57 -5.81 -4.73 7.91
C GLY A 57 -4.85 -3.94 7.00
N PHE A 58 -3.56 -3.98 7.27
CA PHE A 58 -2.58 -3.62 6.24
C PHE A 58 -2.66 -4.62 5.08
N ARG A 59 -3.07 -4.16 3.90
CA ARG A 59 -3.32 -4.99 2.73
C ARG A 59 -2.44 -4.62 1.53
N TYR A 60 -2.20 -3.34 1.30
CA TYR A 60 -1.53 -2.89 0.07
C TYR A 60 -0.17 -2.26 0.33
N ILE A 61 0.82 -2.66 -0.48
CA ILE A 61 2.13 -2.01 -0.56
C ILE A 61 2.30 -1.45 -1.96
N LEU A 62 2.63 -0.18 -2.08
CA LEU A 62 2.96 0.43 -3.36
C LEU A 62 4.44 0.83 -3.41
N PHE A 63 5.15 0.33 -4.41
CA PHE A 63 6.47 0.79 -4.81
C PHE A 63 6.34 1.65 -6.06
N VAL A 64 6.81 2.90 -5.98
CA VAL A 64 6.81 3.81 -7.13
C VAL A 64 8.22 4.08 -7.65
N SER A 65 8.33 4.20 -8.97
CA SER A 65 9.55 4.58 -9.66
C SER A 65 9.98 5.99 -9.26
N THR A 66 11.28 6.16 -9.11
CA THR A 66 11.96 7.44 -8.83
C THR A 66 13.12 7.66 -9.80
N GLY A 67 13.04 7.02 -10.98
CA GLY A 67 14.04 7.02 -12.02
C GLY A 67 14.60 5.62 -12.33
N PRO A 68 15.56 5.54 -13.28
CA PRO A 68 16.05 4.27 -13.82
C PRO A 68 16.56 3.33 -12.72
N GLY A 69 15.94 2.15 -12.60
CA GLY A 69 16.35 1.11 -11.66
C GLY A 69 16.09 1.44 -10.18
N ARG A 70 15.30 2.47 -9.86
CA ARG A 70 15.06 2.92 -8.48
C ARG A 70 13.58 3.00 -8.15
N TRP A 71 13.19 2.29 -7.10
CA TRP A 71 11.85 2.34 -6.54
C TRP A 71 11.89 2.72 -5.07
N THR A 72 10.90 3.49 -4.63
CA THR A 72 10.66 3.78 -3.22
C THR A 72 9.30 3.26 -2.82
N ARG A 73 9.17 2.83 -1.56
CA ARG A 73 7.85 2.57 -0.98
C ARG A 73 7.11 3.90 -0.85
N ALA A 74 5.93 3.98 -1.45
CA ALA A 74 5.03 5.14 -1.37
C ALA A 74 4.17 5.06 -0.10
N PHE A 75 3.54 3.91 0.09
CA PHE A 75 2.89 3.53 1.34
C PHE A 75 3.08 2.03 1.55
N ASP A 76 3.11 1.66 2.81
CA ASP A 76 2.95 0.29 3.25
C ASP A 76 1.89 0.31 4.36
N ARG A 77 2.26 0.64 5.58
CA ARG A 77 1.43 0.41 6.77
C ARG A 77 0.14 1.23 6.76
N GLY A 78 -0.97 0.54 7.04
CA GLY A 78 -2.28 1.14 7.21
C GLY A 78 -3.18 1.10 5.99
N ALA A 79 -2.66 0.85 4.77
CA ALA A 79 -3.48 0.80 3.56
C ALA A 79 -4.35 -0.47 3.51
N ARG A 80 -5.62 -0.34 3.94
CA ARG A 80 -6.64 -1.41 3.85
C ARG A 80 -7.26 -1.50 2.48
N GLY A 81 -7.34 -0.35 1.83
CA GLY A 81 -7.82 -0.14 0.47
C GLY A 81 -6.99 0.96 -0.17
N PHE A 82 -6.95 0.96 -1.50
CA PHE A 82 -6.43 2.09 -2.24
C PHE A 82 -7.19 2.25 -3.56
N GLU A 83 -7.21 3.47 -4.07
CA GLU A 83 -7.72 3.81 -5.39
C GLU A 83 -6.70 4.71 -6.10
N ILE A 84 -6.49 4.46 -7.38
CA ILE A 84 -5.76 5.37 -8.28
C ILE A 84 -6.81 6.22 -8.96
N ALA A 85 -7.03 7.41 -8.43
CA ALA A 85 -8.00 8.33 -9.00
C ALA A 85 -7.33 9.16 -10.11
N PRO A 86 -7.98 9.31 -11.27
CA PRO A 86 -7.42 10.06 -12.38
C PRO A 86 -7.13 11.50 -11.97
N GLY A 87 -6.03 12.04 -12.47
CA GLY A 87 -5.80 13.48 -12.42
C GLY A 87 -6.80 14.20 -13.33
N GLY A 88 -7.11 15.47 -13.03
CA GLY A 88 -7.76 16.35 -14.01
C GLY A 88 -6.91 16.49 -15.28
N HIS A 89 -7.45 17.10 -16.35
CA HIS A 89 -6.75 17.22 -17.64
C HIS A 89 -5.28 17.64 -17.50
N GLY A 90 -4.38 16.76 -17.96
CA GLY A 90 -2.92 16.98 -17.94
C GLY A 90 -2.25 16.85 -16.56
N LYS A 91 -2.98 16.39 -15.52
CA LYS A 91 -2.44 16.16 -14.18
C LYS A 91 -2.14 14.67 -13.96
N LEU A 92 -1.13 14.42 -13.14
CA LEU A 92 -0.81 13.07 -12.66
C LEU A 92 -1.97 12.50 -11.83
N PRO A 93 -2.13 11.16 -11.79
CA PRO A 93 -3.07 10.53 -10.89
C PRO A 93 -2.75 10.87 -9.43
N HIS A 94 -3.77 10.86 -8.59
CA HIS A 94 -3.61 10.90 -7.14
C HIS A 94 -4.03 9.56 -6.55
N LEU A 95 -3.47 9.24 -5.39
CA LEU A 95 -3.80 8.01 -4.69
C LEU A 95 -4.68 8.33 -3.50
N VAL A 96 -5.78 7.61 -3.40
CA VAL A 96 -6.68 7.65 -2.24
C VAL A 96 -6.42 6.39 -1.44
N VAL A 97 -5.91 6.52 -0.22
CA VAL A 97 -5.55 5.39 0.64
C VAL A 97 -6.49 5.33 1.83
N PHE A 98 -7.20 4.20 1.97
CA PHE A 98 -8.11 3.95 3.08
C PHE A 98 -7.34 3.34 4.24
N SER A 99 -7.29 4.06 5.36
CA SER A 99 -6.44 3.74 6.50
C SER A 99 -7.21 3.63 7.81
N HIS A 100 -6.67 2.84 8.74
CA HIS A 100 -7.10 2.92 10.12
C HIS A 100 -6.53 4.14 10.84
N SER A 101 -7.26 4.60 11.86
CA SER A 101 -6.96 5.75 12.70
C SER A 101 -5.52 5.80 13.21
N ALA A 102 -4.91 4.66 13.52
CA ALA A 102 -3.53 4.55 14.00
C ALA A 102 -2.47 5.05 12.99
N TYR A 103 -2.82 5.16 11.71
CA TYR A 103 -1.93 5.59 10.63
C TYR A 103 -2.26 7.00 10.10
N CYS A 104 -3.28 7.64 10.68
CA CYS A 104 -3.71 8.99 10.38
C CYS A 104 -2.95 9.99 11.26
N THR A 105 -2.76 11.22 10.79
CA THR A 105 -1.92 12.23 11.48
C THR A 105 -2.65 13.50 11.86
N ARG A 106 -3.83 13.78 11.31
CA ARG A 106 -4.67 14.93 11.69
C ARG A 106 -5.28 14.66 13.07
N SER A 107 -5.73 15.71 13.75
CA SER A 107 -6.50 15.56 14.99
C SER A 107 -7.78 14.79 14.71
N ASN A 108 -8.10 13.80 15.55
CA ASN A 108 -9.29 12.96 15.46
C ASN A 108 -10.37 13.46 16.45
N PRO A 109 -11.33 14.31 16.02
CA PRO A 109 -12.25 14.98 16.94
C PRO A 109 -13.29 14.03 17.56
N GLU A 110 -13.68 12.98 16.84
CA GLU A 110 -14.81 12.12 17.20
C GLU A 110 -14.40 10.66 17.43
N ARG A 111 -13.09 10.40 17.58
CA ARG A 111 -12.52 9.04 17.74
C ARG A 111 -12.92 8.10 16.59
N TYR A 112 -12.93 8.62 15.37
CA TYR A 112 -13.12 7.81 14.17
C TYR A 112 -12.08 6.71 14.09
N MET A 113 -12.50 5.54 13.62
CA MET A 113 -11.61 4.39 13.46
C MET A 113 -10.89 4.40 12.11
N ARG A 114 -11.31 5.23 11.15
CA ARG A 114 -10.77 5.25 9.80
C ARG A 114 -10.56 6.66 9.26
N CYS A 115 -9.59 6.80 8.38
CA CYS A 115 -9.39 8.00 7.59
C CYS A 115 -8.98 7.64 6.15
N THR A 116 -9.25 8.57 5.25
CA THR A 116 -8.74 8.57 3.90
C THR A 116 -7.52 9.47 3.84
N GLN A 117 -6.46 9.06 3.15
CA GLN A 117 -5.28 9.88 2.89
C GLN A 117 -5.13 10.07 1.38
N ILE A 118 -4.96 11.32 0.95
CA ILE A 118 -4.72 11.66 -0.45
C ILE A 118 -3.23 11.87 -0.65
N TYR A 119 -2.64 11.17 -1.62
CA TYR A 119 -1.25 11.34 -2.03
C TYR A 119 -1.16 11.86 -3.46
N GLU A 120 -0.33 12.88 -3.64
CA GLU A 120 -0.04 13.49 -4.95
C GLU A 120 1.47 13.55 -5.19
N TRP A 121 1.87 13.51 -6.46
CA TRP A 121 3.25 13.76 -6.84
C TRP A 121 3.63 15.22 -6.62
N ARG A 122 4.60 15.45 -5.74
CA ARG A 122 5.17 16.77 -5.47
C ARG A 122 6.69 16.68 -5.34
N ARG A 123 7.40 17.46 -6.16
CA ARG A 123 8.88 17.56 -6.15
C ARG A 123 9.57 16.18 -6.22
N GLY A 124 9.11 15.34 -7.13
CA GLY A 124 9.75 14.04 -7.38
C GLY A 124 9.44 12.96 -6.33
N LYS A 125 8.41 13.14 -5.48
CA LYS A 125 7.94 12.10 -4.55
C LYS A 125 6.41 12.16 -4.42
N LEU A 126 5.79 11.02 -4.14
CA LEU A 126 4.43 11.02 -3.59
C LEU A 126 4.44 11.62 -2.18
N ARG A 127 3.53 12.55 -1.94
CA ARG A 127 3.37 13.22 -0.65
C ARG A 127 1.90 13.16 -0.27
N LYS A 128 1.63 12.88 1.01
CA LYS A 128 0.29 13.08 1.56
C LYS A 128 -0.04 14.57 1.52
N THR A 129 -1.16 14.93 0.89
CA THR A 129 -1.60 16.31 0.70
C THR A 129 -2.88 16.61 1.44
N ASP A 130 -3.70 15.58 1.67
CA ASP A 130 -4.91 15.70 2.45
C ASP A 130 -5.17 14.43 3.26
N GLU A 131 -6.00 14.57 4.28
CA GLU A 131 -6.48 13.46 5.09
C GLU A 131 -7.85 13.82 5.67
N ALA A 132 -8.82 12.92 5.53
CA ALA A 132 -10.19 13.12 5.98
C ALA A 132 -10.65 11.93 6.82
N TRP A 133 -11.24 12.21 7.98
CA TRP A 133 -11.83 11.19 8.84
C TRP A 133 -13.20 10.76 8.31
N PHE A 134 -13.56 9.50 8.51
CA PHE A 134 -14.88 8.99 8.15
C PHE A 134 -15.35 7.87 9.07
N THR A 135 -16.67 7.67 9.12
CA THR A 135 -17.32 6.48 9.70
C THR A 135 -17.57 5.45 8.62
N ASP A 136 -17.55 4.18 9.02
CA ASP A 136 -17.78 3.03 8.14
C ASP A 136 -19.21 2.96 7.58
#